data_AF-G9YHI5-F1
#
_entry.id   AF-G9YHI5-F1
#
_cell.length_a   1.000
_cell.length_b   1.000
_cell.length_c   1.000
_cell.angle_alpha   90.00
_cell.angle_beta   90.00
_cell.angle_gamma   90.00
#
_symmetry.space_group_name_H-M   'P 1'
#
loop_
_entity.id
_entity.type
_entity.pdbx_description
1 polymer ?
#
loop_
_entity_poly.entity_id
_entity_poly.type
_entity_poly.pdbx_seq_one_letter_code
_entity_poly.pdbx_strand_id
1 'polypeptide(L)'
;MNIKELGEFGFIDAVKDNTLFNPGPVVIGIGDDGAVYKTTDGTEQVAVIDTMVENSHFIIGKTATWYDAGYKAVASNLSDIAAMGAVPTHIILSTAIAPDMDSAELIELYRGIKDICRKYKVNILGGDTVMSKEGHGHHGRRFRRGGSGESRPPQRGTGRRHCSRVAYARRFRRGP
;
A
#
# COMPACT_ATOMS: atom_id res chain seq x y z
N MET A 1 -0.93 5.81 27.41
CA MET A 1 -1.79 5.99 26.22
C MET A 1 -1.48 4.88 25.25
N ASN A 2 -2.49 4.17 24.75
CA ASN A 2 -2.30 3.14 23.72
C ASN A 2 -2.48 3.75 22.31
N ILE A 3 -2.12 3.03 21.24
CA ILE A 3 -2.21 3.54 19.86
C ILE A 3 -3.65 3.92 19.46
N LYS A 4 -4.65 3.22 19.98
CA LYS A 4 -6.06 3.52 19.71
C LYS A 4 -6.47 4.89 20.26
N GLU A 5 -5.92 5.28 21.42
CA GLU A 5 -6.15 6.59 22.03
C GLU A 5 -5.30 7.70 21.39
N LEU A 6 -4.07 7.38 20.99
CA LEU A 6 -3.14 8.32 20.38
C LEU A 6 -3.59 8.73 18.96
N GLY A 7 -4.19 7.79 18.24
CA GLY A 7 -4.55 7.97 16.84
C GLY A 7 -3.35 8.07 15.90
N GLU A 8 -3.63 8.18 14.62
CA GLU A 8 -2.62 8.25 13.57
C GLU A 8 -1.79 9.54 13.63
N PHE A 9 -2.46 10.70 13.62
CA PHE A 9 -1.79 11.99 13.67
C PHE A 9 -0.97 12.17 14.95
N GLY A 10 -1.49 11.73 16.10
CA GLY A 10 -0.75 11.76 17.36
C GLY A 10 0.48 10.86 17.36
N PHE A 11 0.43 9.71 16.67
CA PHE A 11 1.61 8.86 16.49
C PHE A 11 2.64 9.52 15.58
N ILE A 12 2.23 10.10 14.46
CA ILE A 12 3.12 10.83 13.54
C ILE A 12 3.80 11.97 14.28
N ASP A 13 3.05 12.78 15.02
CA ASP A 13 3.59 13.87 15.83
C ASP A 13 4.59 13.40 16.88
N ALA A 14 4.37 12.23 17.48
CA ALA A 14 5.27 11.65 18.47
C ALA A 14 6.60 11.14 17.89
N VAL A 15 6.70 10.89 16.57
CA VAL A 15 7.90 10.31 15.93
C VAL A 15 8.59 11.23 14.92
N LYS A 16 7.98 12.34 14.50
CA LYS A 16 8.51 13.17 13.40
C LYS A 16 9.79 13.92 13.76
N ASP A 17 10.00 14.24 15.04
CA ASP A 17 11.14 15.03 15.51
C ASP A 17 12.45 14.22 15.50
N ASN A 18 13.59 14.89 15.28
CA ASN A 18 14.93 14.28 15.26
C ASN A 18 15.11 13.13 14.26
N THR A 19 14.42 13.19 13.12
CA THR A 19 14.47 12.16 12.07
C THR A 19 15.39 12.52 10.89
N LEU A 20 15.77 13.79 10.74
CA LEU A 20 16.61 14.28 9.64
C LEU A 20 18.09 14.37 10.05
N PHE A 21 18.87 13.32 9.77
CA PHE A 21 20.32 13.26 10.08
C PHE A 21 21.22 13.79 8.96
N ASN A 22 20.69 13.98 7.76
CA ASN A 22 21.35 14.66 6.64
C ASN A 22 20.33 15.58 5.94
N PRO A 23 20.01 16.75 6.52
CA PRO A 23 18.90 17.58 6.05
C PRO A 23 19.19 18.35 4.75
N GLY A 24 20.45 18.45 4.31
CA GLY A 24 20.84 19.28 3.16
C GLY A 24 20.03 19.02 1.87
N PRO A 25 19.78 17.75 1.49
CA PRO A 25 18.97 17.43 0.31
C PRO A 25 17.45 17.50 0.55
N VAL A 26 16.98 17.58 1.79
CA VAL A 26 15.54 17.46 2.11
C VAL A 26 14.86 18.82 1.97
N VAL A 27 13.72 18.84 1.28
CA VAL A 27 12.86 20.02 1.10
C VAL A 27 11.61 19.90 1.97
N ILE A 28 10.97 18.72 1.96
CA ILE A 28 9.80 18.39 2.78
C ILE A 28 10.04 17.02 3.42
N GLY A 29 9.95 16.96 4.75
CA GLY A 29 10.09 15.74 5.56
C GLY A 29 8.73 15.14 5.96
N ILE A 30 8.66 14.48 7.11
CA ILE A 30 7.41 13.90 7.65
C ILE A 30 6.40 15.02 7.94
N GLY A 31 5.14 14.85 7.50
CA GLY A 31 4.01 15.72 7.87
C GLY A 31 3.22 16.34 6.71
N ASP A 32 3.51 15.97 5.46
CA ASP A 32 2.79 16.36 4.25
C ASP A 32 2.38 15.10 3.45
N ASP A 33 1.70 15.24 2.31
CA ASP A 33 1.23 14.12 1.47
C ASP A 33 2.39 13.27 0.87
N GLY A 34 3.63 13.78 0.94
CA GLY A 34 4.83 13.07 0.51
C GLY A 34 6.12 13.74 0.95
N ALA A 35 7.23 13.02 0.86
CA ALA A 35 8.55 13.57 1.11
C ALA A 35 9.14 14.16 -0.17
N VAL A 36 9.78 15.33 -0.07
CA VAL A 36 10.42 16.00 -1.20
C VAL A 36 11.91 16.16 -0.93
N TYR A 37 12.75 15.73 -1.87
CA TYR A 37 14.21 15.82 -1.76
C TYR A 37 14.88 16.18 -3.09
N LYS A 38 16.02 16.83 -3.01
CA LYS A 38 16.87 17.22 -4.15
C LYS A 38 17.73 16.04 -4.58
N THR A 39 17.91 15.87 -5.88
CA THR A 39 18.80 14.83 -6.44
C THR A 39 19.95 15.42 -7.24
N THR A 40 19.61 16.29 -8.19
CA THR A 40 20.54 17.06 -9.01
C THR A 40 20.09 18.51 -8.99
N ASP A 41 20.99 19.43 -9.35
CA ASP A 41 20.66 20.85 -9.36
C ASP A 41 19.43 21.12 -10.23
N GLY A 42 18.46 21.85 -9.65
CA GLY A 42 17.19 22.17 -10.31
C GLY A 42 16.15 21.04 -10.34
N THR A 43 16.44 19.84 -9.82
CA THR A 43 15.50 18.72 -9.80
C THR A 43 15.15 18.25 -8.39
N GLU A 44 13.85 18.19 -8.10
CA GLU A 44 13.30 17.61 -6.88
C GLU A 44 12.59 16.28 -7.22
N GLN A 45 12.64 15.34 -6.28
CA GLN A 45 11.89 14.09 -6.33
C GLN A 45 10.89 14.08 -5.19
N VAL A 46 9.74 13.45 -5.43
CA VAL A 46 8.69 13.20 -4.46
C VAL A 46 8.61 11.70 -4.23
N ALA A 47 8.65 11.30 -2.97
CA ALA A 47 8.43 9.93 -2.55
C ALA A 47 7.13 9.86 -1.73
N VAL A 48 6.25 8.94 -2.12
CA VAL A 48 5.01 8.64 -1.42
C VAL A 48 4.91 7.15 -1.17
N ILE A 49 4.21 6.78 -0.10
CA ILE A 49 4.02 5.39 0.26
C ILE A 49 2.69 5.17 0.95
N ASP A 50 1.78 4.54 0.23
CA ASP A 50 0.54 4.02 0.80
C ASP A 50 0.59 2.50 0.95
N THR A 51 -0.07 2.01 2.00
CA THR A 51 -0.23 0.58 2.27
C THR A 51 -1.70 0.18 2.12
N MET A 52 -2.02 -0.62 1.10
CA MET A 52 -3.35 -1.20 0.95
C MET A 52 -3.45 -2.55 1.64
N VAL A 53 -4.39 -2.68 2.59
CA VAL A 53 -4.63 -3.91 3.38
C VAL A 53 -6.04 -4.43 3.15
N GLU A 54 -6.16 -5.69 2.77
CA GLU A 54 -7.45 -6.40 2.66
C GLU A 54 -8.14 -6.45 4.04
N ASN A 55 -9.48 -6.30 4.04
CA ASN A 55 -10.36 -6.08 5.20
C ASN A 55 -10.25 -4.70 5.88
N SER A 56 -9.32 -3.85 5.45
CA SER A 56 -9.25 -2.45 5.90
C SER A 56 -9.55 -1.47 4.76
N HIS A 57 -8.98 -1.70 3.57
CA HIS A 57 -9.04 -0.79 2.43
C HIS A 57 -9.89 -1.34 1.27
N PHE A 58 -10.04 -2.66 1.21
CA PHE A 58 -10.86 -3.39 0.24
C PHE A 58 -11.24 -4.76 0.83
N ILE A 59 -12.29 -5.37 0.29
CA ILE A 59 -12.70 -6.73 0.61
C ILE A 59 -12.95 -7.46 -0.70
N ILE A 60 -12.15 -8.49 -0.98
CA ILE A 60 -12.24 -9.25 -2.21
C ILE A 60 -13.61 -9.92 -2.32
N GLY A 61 -14.26 -9.77 -3.47
CA GLY A 61 -15.60 -10.30 -3.75
C GLY A 61 -16.76 -9.53 -3.11
N LYS A 62 -16.49 -8.46 -2.33
CA LYS A 62 -17.53 -7.54 -1.83
C LYS A 62 -17.39 -6.13 -2.39
N THR A 63 -16.20 -5.54 -2.25
CA THR A 63 -15.96 -4.14 -2.64
C THR A 63 -14.90 -4.00 -3.73
N ALA A 64 -14.17 -5.07 -4.04
CA ALA A 64 -13.14 -5.08 -5.07
C ALA A 64 -12.90 -6.50 -5.60
N THR A 65 -12.41 -6.61 -6.82
CA THR A 65 -11.66 -7.77 -7.31
C THR A 65 -10.17 -7.61 -7.01
N TRP A 66 -9.36 -8.66 -7.25
CA TRP A 66 -7.90 -8.54 -7.15
C TRP A 66 -7.33 -7.52 -8.13
N TYR A 67 -7.87 -7.47 -9.35
CA TYR A 67 -7.55 -6.42 -10.33
C TYR A 67 -7.80 -5.02 -9.77
N ASP A 68 -9.00 -4.78 -9.21
CA ASP A 68 -9.35 -3.46 -8.65
C ASP A 68 -8.45 -3.08 -7.47
N ALA A 69 -8.11 -4.05 -6.62
CA ALA A 69 -7.19 -3.83 -5.50
C ALA A 69 -5.80 -3.40 -6.01
N GLY A 70 -5.28 -4.06 -7.04
CA GLY A 70 -3.99 -3.72 -7.66
C GLY A 70 -4.01 -2.35 -8.32
N TYR A 71 -5.08 -2.05 -9.07
CA TYR A 71 -5.27 -0.74 -9.70
C TYR A 71 -5.35 0.38 -8.63
N LYS A 72 -6.15 0.18 -7.58
CA LYS A 72 -6.34 1.14 -6.49
C LYS A 72 -5.06 1.38 -5.68
N ALA A 73 -4.27 0.33 -5.44
CA ALA A 73 -3.01 0.44 -4.70
C ALA A 73 -2.02 1.43 -5.34
N VAL A 74 -1.93 1.41 -6.67
CA VAL A 74 -1.12 2.39 -7.39
C VAL A 74 -1.85 3.73 -7.50
N ALA A 75 -3.17 3.73 -7.76
CA ALA A 75 -3.94 4.96 -7.95
C ALA A 75 -3.85 5.94 -6.76
N SER A 76 -3.86 5.42 -5.53
CA SER A 76 -3.73 6.23 -4.30
C SER A 76 -2.42 7.03 -4.30
N ASN A 77 -1.30 6.32 -4.43
CA ASN A 77 0.03 6.94 -4.52
C ASN A 77 0.16 7.94 -5.69
N LEU A 78 -0.42 7.64 -6.86
CA LEU A 78 -0.41 8.58 -7.99
C LEU A 78 -1.21 9.85 -7.69
N SER A 79 -2.26 9.76 -6.87
CA SER A 79 -3.04 10.90 -6.42
C SER A 79 -2.22 11.81 -5.52
N ASP A 80 -1.50 11.25 -4.55
CA ASP A 80 -0.65 12.04 -3.63
C ASP A 80 0.48 12.74 -4.39
N ILE A 81 1.11 12.03 -5.34
CA ILE A 81 2.09 12.62 -6.26
C ILE A 81 1.51 13.82 -7.01
N ALA A 82 0.27 13.70 -7.50
CA ALA A 82 -0.40 14.77 -8.21
C ALA A 82 -0.75 15.95 -7.27
N ALA A 83 -1.14 15.68 -6.02
CA ALA A 83 -1.38 16.69 -4.99
C ALA A 83 -0.10 17.50 -4.69
N MET A 84 1.06 16.84 -4.68
CA MET A 84 2.37 17.48 -4.55
C MET A 84 2.84 18.25 -5.80
N GLY A 85 2.04 18.23 -6.88
CA GLY A 85 2.34 18.88 -8.15
C GLY A 85 3.49 18.23 -8.90
N ALA A 86 3.70 16.93 -8.69
CA ALA A 86 4.77 16.15 -9.32
C ALA A 86 4.22 15.23 -10.43
N VAL A 87 5.13 14.77 -11.30
CA VAL A 87 4.82 13.82 -12.37
C VAL A 87 5.34 12.44 -11.95
N PRO A 88 4.49 11.41 -11.86
CA PRO A 88 4.91 10.08 -11.46
C PRO A 88 5.85 9.46 -12.50
N THR A 89 6.86 8.72 -12.05
CA THR A 89 7.89 8.15 -12.95
C THR A 89 8.08 6.66 -12.73
N HIS A 90 8.09 6.23 -11.47
CA HIS A 90 8.42 4.86 -11.09
C HIS A 90 7.59 4.42 -9.88
N ILE A 91 7.34 3.12 -9.74
CA ILE A 91 6.89 2.50 -8.50
C ILE A 91 7.84 1.37 -8.12
N ILE A 92 7.91 1.11 -6.81
CA ILE A 92 8.49 -0.10 -6.24
C ILE A 92 7.36 -0.78 -5.48
N LEU A 93 7.30 -2.11 -5.44
CA LEU A 93 6.20 -2.85 -4.82
C LEU A 93 6.73 -3.78 -3.73
N SER A 94 6.45 -3.49 -2.47
CA SER A 94 6.57 -4.49 -1.40
C SER A 94 5.26 -5.22 -1.22
N THR A 95 5.22 -6.52 -1.53
CA THR A 95 4.01 -7.36 -1.45
C THR A 95 4.05 -8.40 -0.34
N ALA A 96 3.00 -8.44 0.48
CA ALA A 96 2.79 -9.54 1.44
C ALA A 96 1.77 -10.54 0.88
N ILE A 97 2.13 -11.82 0.82
CA ILE A 97 1.33 -12.88 0.17
C ILE A 97 1.01 -13.99 1.16
N ALA A 98 -0.26 -14.37 1.25
CA ALA A 98 -0.69 -15.51 2.05
C ALA A 98 -0.29 -16.83 1.35
N PRO A 99 0.25 -17.83 2.08
CA PRO A 99 0.68 -19.10 1.47
C PRO A 99 -0.41 -19.88 0.73
N ASP A 100 -1.68 -19.64 1.06
CA ASP A 100 -2.85 -20.27 0.46
C ASP A 100 -3.46 -19.47 -0.71
N MET A 101 -2.86 -18.33 -1.07
CA MET A 101 -3.33 -17.49 -2.17
C MET A 101 -3.07 -18.19 -3.51
N ASP A 102 -4.07 -18.19 -4.39
CA ASP A 102 -3.89 -18.75 -5.73
C ASP A 102 -2.98 -17.81 -6.55
N SER A 103 -2.00 -18.38 -7.25
CA SER A 103 -1.17 -17.66 -8.20
C SER A 103 -1.98 -16.86 -9.23
N ALA A 104 -3.16 -17.34 -9.64
CA ALA A 104 -4.04 -16.62 -10.56
C ALA A 104 -4.57 -15.32 -9.95
N GLU A 105 -4.89 -15.31 -8.65
CA GLU A 105 -5.31 -14.11 -7.92
C GLU A 105 -4.19 -13.06 -7.90
N LEU A 106 -2.96 -13.49 -7.67
CA LEU A 106 -1.79 -12.60 -7.69
C LEU A 106 -1.52 -12.04 -9.09
N ILE A 107 -1.72 -12.86 -10.13
CA ILE A 107 -1.61 -12.41 -11.53
C ILE A 107 -2.67 -11.33 -11.81
N GLU A 108 -3.92 -11.51 -11.38
CA GLU A 108 -4.98 -10.50 -11.54
C GLU A 108 -4.66 -9.19 -10.81
N LEU A 109 -4.13 -9.25 -9.60
CA LEU A 109 -3.63 -8.08 -8.89
C LEU A 109 -2.58 -7.34 -9.72
N TYR A 110 -1.57 -8.05 -10.22
CA TYR A 110 -0.52 -7.45 -11.05
C TYR A 110 -1.03 -6.94 -12.40
N ARG A 111 -2.12 -7.49 -12.95
CA ARG A 111 -2.77 -6.93 -14.14
C ARG A 111 -3.31 -5.53 -13.86
N GLY A 112 -4.02 -5.35 -12.74
CA GLY A 112 -4.51 -4.03 -12.32
C GLY A 112 -3.40 -3.00 -12.14
N ILE A 113 -2.31 -3.39 -11.46
CA ILE A 113 -1.10 -2.59 -11.29
C ILE A 113 -0.49 -2.19 -12.64
N LYS A 114 -0.30 -3.18 -13.54
CA LYS A 114 0.32 -2.93 -14.85
C LYS A 114 -0.52 -2.00 -15.72
N ASP A 115 -1.84 -2.12 -15.66
CA ASP A 115 -2.74 -1.34 -16.52
C ASP A 115 -2.76 0.13 -16.13
N ILE A 116 -2.79 0.45 -14.83
CA ILE A 116 -2.66 1.85 -14.38
C ILE A 116 -1.26 2.40 -14.62
N CYS A 117 -0.21 1.61 -14.38
CA CYS A 117 1.16 2.01 -14.71
C CYS A 117 1.31 2.34 -16.20
N ARG A 118 0.74 1.51 -17.09
CA ARG A 118 0.71 1.77 -18.54
C ARG A 118 -0.03 3.07 -18.86
N LYS A 119 -1.18 3.29 -18.24
CA LYS A 119 -2.00 4.50 -18.45
C LYS A 119 -1.23 5.79 -18.11
N TYR A 120 -0.49 5.81 -17.01
CA TYR A 120 0.25 6.99 -16.55
C TYR A 120 1.73 7.00 -16.96
N LYS A 121 2.18 6.03 -17.78
CA LYS A 121 3.58 5.87 -18.22
C LYS A 121 4.57 5.76 -17.06
N VAL A 122 4.16 5.04 -16.02
CA VAL A 122 4.94 4.81 -14.80
C VAL A 122 5.59 3.43 -14.89
N ASN A 123 6.89 3.36 -14.61
CA ASN A 123 7.60 2.08 -14.64
C ASN A 123 7.43 1.31 -13.33
N ILE A 124 7.42 -0.02 -13.39
CA ILE A 124 7.51 -0.89 -12.22
C ILE A 124 8.98 -1.32 -12.08
N LEU A 125 9.69 -0.84 -11.06
CA LEU A 125 11.13 -1.08 -10.91
C LEU A 125 11.46 -2.35 -10.09
N GLY A 126 10.44 -3.13 -9.73
CA GLY A 126 10.57 -4.32 -8.89
C GLY A 126 10.07 -4.04 -7.47
N GLY A 127 10.71 -4.67 -6.49
CA GLY A 127 10.40 -4.53 -5.08
C GLY A 127 10.64 -5.82 -4.32
N ASP A 128 9.87 -6.05 -3.26
CA ASP A 128 10.06 -7.17 -2.35
C ASP A 128 8.78 -7.99 -2.22
N THR A 129 8.91 -9.28 -1.95
CA THR A 129 7.76 -10.16 -1.76
C THR A 129 8.01 -11.06 -0.56
N VAL A 130 7.14 -10.95 0.43
CA VAL A 130 7.21 -11.75 1.66
C VAL A 130 6.01 -12.64 1.81
N MET A 131 6.23 -13.84 2.34
CA MET A 131 5.14 -14.72 2.75
C MET A 131 4.62 -14.25 4.11
N SER A 132 3.37 -13.78 4.18
CA SER A 132 2.75 -13.42 5.46
C SER A 132 2.28 -14.69 6.15
N LYS A 133 2.83 -15.00 7.33
CA LYS A 133 2.19 -15.96 8.23
C LYS A 133 0.81 -15.39 8.61
N GLU A 134 -0.22 -16.21 8.51
CA GLU A 134 -1.60 -15.85 8.82
C GLU A 134 -1.67 -14.92 10.05
N GLY A 135 -2.43 -13.85 9.95
CA GLY A 135 -2.72 -13.02 11.09
C GLY A 135 -3.55 -13.77 12.12
N HIS A 136 -2.90 -14.34 13.14
CA HIS A 136 -3.46 -14.80 14.42
C HIS A 136 -4.99 -14.98 14.46
N GLY A 137 -5.47 -16.10 13.92
CA GLY A 137 -6.79 -16.63 14.25
C GLY A 137 -6.75 -17.27 15.64
N HIS A 138 -6.76 -16.46 16.69
CA HIS A 138 -7.00 -16.95 18.05
C HIS A 138 -8.49 -17.34 18.15
N HIS A 139 -8.88 -18.50 17.62
CA HIS A 139 -10.12 -19.21 17.97
C HIS A 139 -9.93 -20.71 17.70
N GLY A 140 -9.18 -21.35 18.60
CA GLY A 140 -9.28 -22.78 18.82
C GLY A 140 -10.67 -23.11 19.35
N ARG A 141 -11.67 -23.27 18.47
CA ARG A 141 -12.87 -24.06 18.77
C ARG A 141 -12.80 -25.34 17.98
N ARG A 142 -12.31 -26.36 18.69
CA ARG A 142 -12.45 -27.77 18.39
C ARG A 142 -13.94 -28.07 18.17
N PHE A 143 -14.37 -28.31 16.94
CA PHE A 143 -15.73 -28.82 16.67
C PHE A 143 -15.68 -30.34 16.49
N ARG A 144 -16.18 -31.06 17.51
CA ARG A 144 -16.61 -32.46 17.39
C ARG A 144 -17.97 -32.51 16.68
N ARG A 145 -18.16 -33.59 15.92
CA ARG A 145 -19.34 -33.97 15.10
C ARG A 145 -20.71 -33.74 15.76
N GLY A 146 -21.69 -33.38 14.93
CA GLY A 146 -23.10 -33.74 15.11
C GLY A 146 -24.09 -32.79 14.40
N GLY A 147 -24.98 -33.33 13.57
CA GLY A 147 -26.27 -32.70 13.24
C GLY A 147 -26.49 -32.28 11.79
N SER A 148 -27.45 -32.95 11.15
CA SER A 148 -28.07 -32.64 9.86
C SER A 148 -28.76 -31.26 9.84
N GLY A 149 -28.56 -30.49 8.77
CA GLY A 149 -29.32 -29.26 8.50
C GLY A 149 -28.74 -28.44 7.35
N GLU A 150 -29.61 -27.99 6.44
CA GLU A 150 -29.43 -27.21 5.22
C GLU A 150 -28.09 -26.48 4.99
N SER A 151 -27.48 -26.77 3.84
CA SER A 151 -26.28 -26.14 3.31
C SER A 151 -26.59 -24.77 2.69
N ARG A 152 -26.24 -23.69 3.40
CA ARG A 152 -25.73 -22.45 2.77
C ARG A 152 -24.21 -22.52 2.76
N PRO A 153 -23.50 -22.19 1.67
CA PRO A 153 -22.04 -22.19 1.69
C PRO A 153 -21.54 -21.12 2.67
N PRO A 154 -20.55 -21.42 3.53
CA PRO A 154 -19.97 -20.44 4.43
C PRO A 154 -19.20 -19.39 3.62
N GLN A 155 -19.51 -18.11 3.84
CA GLN A 155 -18.64 -17.01 3.37
C GLN A 155 -17.31 -17.12 4.12
N ARG A 156 -16.28 -17.61 3.44
CA ARG A 156 -14.90 -17.66 3.94
C ARG A 156 -14.34 -16.24 3.94
N GLY A 157 -14.44 -15.56 5.08
CA GLY A 157 -13.59 -14.40 5.38
C GLY A 157 -12.30 -14.92 6.00
N THR A 158 -11.37 -15.40 5.20
CA THR A 158 -10.00 -15.62 5.66
C THR A 158 -9.31 -14.26 5.67
N GLY A 159 -8.72 -13.89 6.81
CA GLY A 159 -7.95 -12.67 6.99
C GLY A 159 -6.64 -12.69 6.21
N ARG A 160 -6.75 -12.71 4.89
CA ARG A 160 -5.67 -12.50 3.95
C ARG A 160 -5.23 -11.04 4.13
N ARG A 161 -3.95 -10.82 4.43
CA ARG A 161 -3.39 -9.47 4.58
C ARG A 161 -2.40 -9.26 3.45
N HIS A 162 -2.92 -8.84 2.32
CA HIS A 162 -2.10 -8.28 1.26
C HIS A 162 -1.67 -6.85 1.64
N CYS A 163 -0.44 -6.47 1.31
CA CYS A 163 0.13 -5.14 1.54
C CYS A 163 0.97 -4.83 0.30
N SER A 164 0.75 -3.72 -0.40
CA SER A 164 1.58 -3.22 -1.51
C SER A 164 2.16 -1.85 -1.13
N ARG A 165 3.44 -1.55 -1.42
CA ARG A 165 4.09 -0.28 -1.03
C ARG A 165 5.13 0.25 -2.04
N VAL A 166 5.06 1.58 -2.31
CA VAL A 166 6.06 2.57 -2.80
C VAL A 166 5.84 3.17 -4.20
N ALA A 167 5.80 4.51 -4.30
CA ALA A 167 5.89 5.24 -5.57
C ALA A 167 6.90 6.41 -5.53
N TYR A 168 7.55 6.66 -6.68
CA TYR A 168 8.51 7.74 -6.91
C TYR A 168 8.05 8.64 -8.07
N ALA A 169 8.18 9.95 -7.88
CA ALA A 169 7.80 10.96 -8.85
C ALA A 169 8.83 12.08 -8.96
N ARG A 170 8.89 12.70 -10.13
CA ARG A 170 9.76 13.85 -10.40
C ARG A 170 8.95 15.13 -10.32
N ARG A 171 9.47 16.11 -9.60
CA ARG A 171 8.93 17.47 -9.54
C ARG A 171 9.94 18.44 -10.16
N PHE A 172 9.53 19.16 -11.20
CA PHE A 172 10.34 20.22 -11.75
C PHE A 172 10.17 21.49 -10.91
N ARG A 173 11.27 22.16 -10.59
CA ARG A 173 11.18 23.52 -10.05
C ARG A 173 10.49 24.39 -11.10
N ARG A 174 9.39 25.04 -10.72
CA ARG A 174 8.92 26.21 -11.46
C ARG A 174 10.02 27.28 -11.30
N GLY A 175 10.46 27.85 -12.42
CA GLY A 175 11.41 28.96 -12.40
C GLY A 175 10.89 30.13 -11.54
N PRO A 176 11.79 31.03 -11.11
CA PRO A 176 11.41 32.21 -10.34
C PRO A 176 10.36 33.08 -11.07
#